data_AF-A0A6G0UZ74-F1
#
_entry.id   AF-A0A6G0UZ74-F1
#
_cell.length_a   1.000
_cell.length_b   1.000
_cell.length_c   1.000
_cell.angle_alpha   90.00
_cell.angle_beta   90.00
_cell.angle_gamma   90.00
#
_symmetry.space_group_name_H-M   'P 1'
#
loop_
_entity.id
_entity.type
_entity.pdbx_description
1 polymer ?
#
loop_
_entity_poly.entity_id
_entity_poly.type
_entity_poly.pdbx_seq_one_letter_code
_entity_poly.pdbx_strand_id
1 'polypeptide(L)'
;MAWRSHGTSNFELVQNLFKNKLFNNERVREAMLAVDRADFVDVDPYMDCPQPIGYGATISAPHMHAAALEALAGPNGKAIGIEHMEQLVKKSFQNLEKHHSEKLDRGQIEIVGGDGRLGYPQGGPYDAIHVGAAAPDMPETLIDQLKNGGRMVIPVGRQYQEFLQIDKTIDGRVEKRKLMDVIYVPLTSQEHQLRR
;
A
#
# COMPACT_ATOMS: atom_id res chain seq x y z
N MET A 1 6.75 -21.95 0.87
CA MET A 1 8.22 -21.74 0.96
C MET A 1 8.44 -20.34 1.52
N ALA A 2 8.80 -20.23 2.80
CA ALA A 2 9.03 -18.94 3.43
C ALA A 2 10.44 -18.47 3.06
N TRP A 3 10.54 -17.65 2.01
CA TRP A 3 11.76 -16.89 1.78
C TRP A 3 11.81 -15.83 2.89
N ARG A 4 12.54 -16.12 3.95
CA ARG A 4 12.80 -15.16 5.03
C ARG A 4 13.77 -14.11 4.50
N SER A 5 13.26 -13.17 3.71
CA SER A 5 14.03 -12.03 3.18
C SER A 5 14.30 -10.97 4.24
N HIS A 6 14.29 -11.34 5.53
CA HIS A 6 14.55 -10.44 6.64
C HIS A 6 15.96 -9.83 6.53
N GLY A 7 16.19 -8.73 7.24
CA GLY A 7 17.52 -8.15 7.40
C GLY A 7 17.73 -7.62 8.81
N THR A 8 18.94 -7.14 9.08
CA THR A 8 19.31 -6.39 10.29
C THR A 8 19.26 -4.87 10.06
N SER A 9 19.05 -4.44 8.81
CA SER A 9 18.90 -3.06 8.37
C SER A 9 17.92 -2.97 7.19
N ASN A 10 17.41 -1.76 6.89
CA ASN A 10 16.57 -1.54 5.71
C ASN A 10 17.30 -1.96 4.41
N PHE A 11 18.60 -1.65 4.33
CA PHE A 11 19.43 -2.05 3.21
C PHE A 11 19.46 -3.56 3.02
N GLU A 12 19.78 -4.32 4.08
CA GLU A 12 19.87 -5.79 3.99
C GLU A 12 18.51 -6.42 3.65
N LEU A 13 17.42 -5.94 4.26
CA LEU A 13 16.06 -6.38 3.94
C LEU A 13 15.77 -6.20 2.45
N VAL A 14 15.97 -4.99 1.91
CA VAL A 14 15.65 -4.70 0.50
C VAL A 14 16.55 -5.48 -0.46
N GLN A 15 17.84 -5.63 -0.14
CA GLN A 15 18.76 -6.46 -0.93
C GLN A 15 18.34 -7.93 -0.94
N ASN A 16 17.90 -8.47 0.20
CA ASN A 16 17.43 -9.85 0.28
C ASN A 16 16.14 -10.07 -0.53
N LEU A 17 15.17 -9.15 -0.45
CA LEU A 17 13.95 -9.19 -1.27
C LEU A 17 14.30 -9.22 -2.78
N PHE A 18 15.21 -8.35 -3.21
CA PHE A 18 15.64 -8.23 -4.61
C PHE A 18 16.43 -9.46 -5.07
N LYS A 19 17.39 -9.94 -4.27
CA LYS A 19 18.18 -11.15 -4.54
C LYS A 19 17.29 -12.40 -4.66
N ASN A 20 16.24 -12.47 -3.84
CA ASN A 20 15.26 -13.57 -3.87
C ASN A 20 14.22 -13.42 -5.00
N LYS A 21 14.35 -12.40 -5.86
CA LYS A 21 13.49 -12.15 -7.03
C LYS A 21 12.01 -11.99 -6.66
N LEU A 22 11.73 -11.42 -5.48
CA LEU A 22 10.36 -11.06 -5.10
C LEU A 22 9.85 -9.85 -5.89
N PHE A 23 10.78 -9.04 -6.41
CA PHE A 23 10.55 -7.98 -7.39
C PHE A 23 11.87 -7.76 -8.16
N ASN A 24 11.81 -7.14 -9.34
CA ASN A 24 13.00 -6.98 -10.21
C ASN A 24 13.19 -5.55 -10.73
N ASN A 25 12.28 -4.62 -10.44
CA ASN A 25 12.40 -3.23 -10.88
C ASN A 25 13.41 -2.45 -10.03
N GLU A 26 14.44 -1.94 -10.69
CA GLU A 26 15.51 -1.15 -10.08
C GLU A 26 14.99 0.14 -9.40
N ARG A 27 14.01 0.82 -10.01
CA ARG A 27 13.40 2.01 -9.41
C ARG A 27 12.66 1.67 -8.12
N VAL A 28 11.99 0.53 -8.07
CA VAL A 28 11.31 0.06 -6.86
C VAL A 28 12.34 -0.23 -5.77
N ARG A 29 13.49 -0.83 -6.14
CA ARG A 29 14.59 -1.11 -5.21
C ARG A 29 15.12 0.18 -4.60
N GLU A 30 15.43 1.16 -5.43
CA GLU A 30 15.90 2.48 -5.01
C GLU A 30 14.88 3.19 -4.10
N ALA A 31 13.59 3.15 -4.47
CA ALA A 31 12.53 3.75 -3.66
C ALA A 31 12.40 3.09 -2.27
N MET A 32 12.49 1.76 -2.20
CA MET A 32 12.45 1.04 -0.92
C MET A 32 13.71 1.26 -0.08
N LEU A 33 14.88 1.41 -0.71
CA LEU A 33 16.12 1.75 0.01
C LEU A 33 16.08 3.17 0.60
N ALA A 34 15.42 4.10 -0.07
CA ALA A 34 15.32 5.51 0.32
C ALA A 34 14.32 5.77 1.46
N VAL A 35 13.52 4.78 1.85
CA VAL A 35 12.51 4.90 2.92
C VAL A 35 12.82 3.85 3.97
N ASP A 36 13.33 4.28 5.12
CA ASP A 36 13.65 3.36 6.21
C ASP A 36 12.35 2.88 6.88
N ARG A 37 12.13 1.57 6.84
CA ARG A 37 10.95 0.96 7.46
C ARG A 37 10.89 1.20 8.98
N ALA A 38 12.03 1.40 9.66
CA ALA A 38 12.07 1.71 11.09
C ALA A 38 11.42 3.06 11.44
N ASP A 39 11.22 3.96 10.47
CA ASP A 39 10.46 5.18 10.70
C ASP A 39 8.97 4.90 10.90
N PHE A 40 8.46 3.76 10.44
CA PHE A 40 7.04 3.44 10.40
C PHE A 40 6.60 2.33 11.37
N VAL A 41 7.54 1.58 11.93
CA VAL A 41 7.26 0.48 12.86
C VAL A 41 8.38 0.35 13.90
N ASP A 42 7.99 0.20 15.16
CA ASP A 42 8.93 0.18 16.29
C ASP A 42 9.50 -1.22 16.56
N VAL A 43 8.73 -2.29 16.25
CA VAL A 43 9.10 -3.68 16.55
C VAL A 43 9.47 -4.41 15.27
N ASP A 44 10.63 -5.07 15.30
CA ASP A 44 11.13 -5.93 14.22
C ASP A 44 11.00 -5.31 12.80
N PRO A 45 11.49 -4.07 12.58
CA PRO A 45 11.20 -3.31 11.37
C PRO A 45 11.70 -3.99 10.10
N TYR A 46 12.77 -4.77 10.20
CA TYR A 46 13.43 -5.38 9.04
C TYR A 46 13.04 -6.85 8.83
N MET A 47 12.01 -7.32 9.52
CA MET A 47 11.42 -8.61 9.25
C MET A 47 10.47 -8.52 8.06
N ASP A 48 10.72 -9.33 7.03
CA ASP A 48 9.77 -9.63 5.95
C ASP A 48 8.48 -10.36 6.42
N CYS A 49 7.71 -9.73 7.31
CA CYS A 49 6.38 -10.13 7.74
C CYS A 49 5.58 -8.89 8.20
N PRO A 50 4.24 -9.00 8.33
CA PRO A 50 3.45 -7.90 8.86
C PRO A 50 3.81 -7.61 10.33
N GLN A 51 3.79 -6.33 10.71
CA GLN A 51 4.02 -5.90 12.09
C GLN A 51 2.83 -5.08 12.61
N PRO A 52 2.40 -5.26 13.87
CA PRO A 52 1.30 -4.49 14.44
C PRO A 52 1.68 -3.02 14.60
N ILE A 53 0.75 -2.12 14.28
CA ILE A 53 0.93 -0.66 14.45
C ILE A 53 -0.07 -0.03 15.42
N GLY A 54 -0.95 -0.85 16.01
CA GLY A 54 -2.04 -0.45 16.89
C GLY A 54 -3.40 -0.45 16.18
N TYR A 55 -4.48 -0.28 16.96
CA TYR A 55 -5.84 -0.08 16.45
C TYR A 55 -6.35 -1.19 15.50
N GLY A 56 -5.98 -2.45 15.75
CA GLY A 56 -6.37 -3.58 14.89
C GLY A 56 -5.73 -3.57 13.49
N ALA A 57 -4.68 -2.76 13.28
CA ALA A 57 -3.96 -2.63 12.02
C ALA A 57 -2.52 -3.15 12.11
N THR A 58 -1.99 -3.53 10.94
CA THR A 58 -0.62 -3.96 10.74
C THR A 58 -0.01 -3.21 9.56
N ILE A 59 1.26 -2.83 9.65
CA ILE A 59 2.04 -2.49 8.46
C ILE A 59 2.31 -3.80 7.69
N SER A 60 2.04 -3.81 6.37
CA SER A 60 2.18 -5.00 5.54
C SER A 60 3.62 -5.50 5.50
N ALA A 61 3.81 -6.78 5.17
CA ALA A 61 5.14 -7.33 4.94
C ALA A 61 5.86 -6.55 3.81
N PRO A 62 7.17 -6.30 3.93
CA PRO A 62 8.00 -5.68 2.91
C PRO A 62 7.81 -6.21 1.48
N HIS A 63 7.70 -7.52 1.28
CA HIS A 63 7.45 -8.06 -0.07
C HIS A 63 6.11 -7.63 -0.66
N MET A 64 5.09 -7.34 0.15
CA MET A 64 3.80 -6.84 -0.34
C MET A 64 3.89 -5.38 -0.77
N HIS A 65 4.69 -4.56 -0.08
CA HIS A 65 5.01 -3.21 -0.56
C HIS A 65 5.76 -3.27 -1.90
N ALA A 66 6.74 -4.17 -2.01
CA ALA A 66 7.47 -4.38 -3.26
C ALA A 66 6.53 -4.79 -4.40
N ALA A 67 5.61 -5.74 -4.17
CA ALA A 67 4.65 -6.19 -5.17
C ALA A 67 3.69 -5.08 -5.63
N ALA A 68 3.19 -4.25 -4.70
CA ALA A 68 2.34 -3.11 -5.04
C ALA A 68 3.11 -2.05 -5.85
N LEU A 69 4.34 -1.73 -5.43
CA LEU A 69 5.20 -0.79 -6.15
C LEU A 69 5.60 -1.31 -7.54
N GLU A 70 5.92 -2.60 -7.68
CA GLU A 70 6.23 -3.22 -8.98
C GLU A 70 5.08 -3.05 -9.98
N ALA A 71 3.84 -3.12 -9.48
CA ALA A 71 2.64 -2.99 -10.31
C ALA A 71 2.30 -1.54 -10.68
N LEU A 72 2.64 -0.57 -9.83
CA LEU A 72 2.13 0.81 -9.89
C LEU A 72 3.17 1.91 -10.08
N ALA A 73 4.46 1.65 -9.83
CA ALA A 73 5.47 2.70 -9.73
C ALA A 73 5.66 3.48 -11.05
N GLY A 74 5.21 4.73 -11.04
CA GLY A 74 5.50 5.72 -12.07
C GLY A 74 6.85 6.42 -11.87
N PRO A 75 7.30 7.25 -12.83
CA PRO A 75 8.52 8.03 -12.68
C PRO A 75 8.38 9.20 -11.70
N ASN A 76 7.17 9.76 -11.57
CA ASN A 76 6.83 10.88 -10.70
C ASN A 76 5.37 10.75 -10.26
N GLY A 77 4.98 11.41 -9.18
CA GLY A 77 3.59 11.49 -8.76
C GLY A 77 3.40 12.19 -7.43
N LYS A 78 2.14 12.43 -7.09
CA LYS A 78 1.69 12.80 -5.74
C LYS A 78 0.98 11.60 -5.13
N ALA A 79 1.29 11.27 -3.88
CA ALA A 79 0.61 10.23 -3.13
C ALA A 79 -0.42 10.85 -2.19
N ILE A 80 -1.66 10.34 -2.25
CA ILE A 80 -2.73 10.69 -1.32
C ILE A 80 -3.09 9.43 -0.54
N GLY A 81 -2.83 9.41 0.76
CA GLY A 81 -3.18 8.32 1.66
C GLY A 81 -4.53 8.59 2.33
N ILE A 82 -5.42 7.60 2.34
CA ILE A 82 -6.71 7.67 3.03
C ILE A 82 -6.67 6.70 4.20
N GLU A 83 -6.92 7.20 5.41
CA GLU A 83 -6.93 6.39 6.63
C GLU A 83 -8.16 6.76 7.46
N HIS A 84 -8.93 5.76 7.88
CA HIS A 84 -10.17 5.99 8.63
C HIS A 84 -9.95 6.13 10.13
N MET A 85 -8.82 5.66 10.68
CA MET A 85 -8.46 5.83 12.09
C MET A 85 -7.70 7.15 12.28
N GLU A 86 -8.31 8.11 12.97
CA GLU A 86 -7.68 9.41 13.27
C GLU A 86 -6.33 9.26 13.97
N GLN A 87 -6.20 8.27 14.86
CA GLN A 87 -4.94 7.99 15.56
C GLN A 87 -3.85 7.49 14.61
N LEU A 88 -4.21 6.70 13.58
CA LEU A 88 -3.26 6.25 12.57
C LEU A 88 -2.93 7.37 11.57
N VAL A 89 -3.87 8.26 11.25
CA VAL A 89 -3.58 9.50 10.49
C VAL A 89 -2.52 10.30 11.23
N LYS A 90 -2.74 10.60 12.52
CA LYS A 90 -1.76 11.33 13.33
C LYS A 90 -0.41 10.61 13.40
N LYS A 91 -0.41 9.29 13.60
CA LYS A 91 0.82 8.50 13.63
C LYS A 91 1.57 8.53 12.29
N SER A 92 0.86 8.54 11.16
CA SER A 92 1.50 8.65 9.84
C SER A 92 2.21 9.98 9.64
N PHE A 93 1.63 11.10 10.10
CA PHE A 93 2.31 12.39 10.08
C PHE A 93 3.56 12.36 10.94
N GLN A 94 3.47 11.86 12.18
CA GLN A 94 4.63 11.73 13.08
C GLN A 94 5.74 10.86 12.49
N ASN A 95 5.40 9.77 11.79
CA ASN A 95 6.38 8.92 11.13
C ASN A 95 7.03 9.63 9.94
N LEU A 96 6.25 10.33 9.11
CA LEU A 96 6.76 11.10 7.98
C LEU A 96 7.65 12.27 8.45
N GLU A 97 7.34 12.91 9.57
CA GLU A 97 8.13 14.01 10.13
C GLU A 97 9.54 13.60 10.57
N LYS A 98 9.81 12.31 10.79
CA LYS A 98 11.15 11.82 11.18
C LYS A 98 12.20 12.14 10.13
N HIS A 99 11.98 11.71 8.88
CA HIS A 99 12.96 11.83 7.79
C HIS A 99 12.35 12.16 6.41
N HIS A 100 11.05 12.51 6.35
CA HIS A 100 10.32 12.71 5.10
C HIS A 100 9.42 13.96 5.10
N SER A 101 9.66 14.91 6.02
CA SER A 101 8.87 16.14 6.15
C SER A 101 8.90 16.99 4.89
N GLU A 102 10.00 16.97 4.13
CA GLU A 102 10.13 17.70 2.88
C GLU A 102 9.10 17.29 1.83
N LYS A 103 8.63 16.03 1.87
CA LYS A 103 7.59 15.54 0.95
C LYS A 103 6.21 16.05 1.32
N LEU A 104 5.95 16.27 2.61
CA LEU A 104 4.73 16.92 3.10
C LEU A 104 4.74 18.40 2.72
N ASP A 105 5.85 19.10 3.00
CA ASP A 105 6.00 20.53 2.72
C ASP A 105 5.85 20.85 1.22
N ARG A 106 6.33 19.96 0.36
CA ARG A 106 6.20 20.08 -1.10
C ARG A 106 4.85 19.60 -1.65
N GLY A 107 3.95 19.10 -0.80
CA GLY A 107 2.65 18.55 -1.21
C GLY A 107 2.75 17.29 -2.08
N GLN A 108 3.88 16.59 -2.02
CA GLN A 108 4.08 15.31 -2.72
C GLN A 108 3.40 14.15 -2.01
N ILE A 109 3.20 14.28 -0.70
CA ILE A 109 2.39 13.38 0.13
C ILE A 109 1.30 14.18 0.81
N GLU A 110 0.07 13.67 0.76
CA GLU A 110 -1.08 14.17 1.51
C GLU A 110 -1.72 12.99 2.24
N ILE A 111 -2.08 13.15 3.51
CA ILE A 111 -2.82 12.14 4.27
C ILE A 111 -4.16 12.74 4.67
N VAL A 112 -5.25 12.04 4.34
CA VAL A 112 -6.61 12.45 4.64
C VAL A 112 -7.29 11.44 5.57
N GLY A 113 -8.01 11.98 6.56
CA GLY A 113 -8.89 11.19 7.41
C GLY A 113 -10.20 10.91 6.68
N GLY A 114 -10.54 9.64 6.46
CA GLY A 114 -11.77 9.31 5.74
C GLY A 114 -11.97 7.82 5.48
N ASP A 115 -13.17 7.46 5.01
CA ASP A 115 -13.49 6.09 4.61
C ASP A 115 -12.90 5.77 3.24
N GLY A 116 -11.81 5.02 3.21
CA GLY A 116 -11.13 4.61 1.98
C GLY A 116 -12.00 3.81 1.00
N ARG A 117 -13.13 3.23 1.45
CA ARG A 117 -14.10 2.56 0.56
C ARG A 117 -14.76 3.54 -0.42
N LEU A 118 -14.84 4.81 -0.05
CA LEU A 118 -15.42 5.87 -0.86
C LEU A 118 -14.37 6.55 -1.77
N GLY A 119 -13.09 6.19 -1.64
CA GLY A 119 -11.98 6.90 -2.28
C GLY A 119 -11.89 8.36 -1.83
N TYR A 120 -11.32 9.21 -2.68
CA TYR A 120 -11.19 10.64 -2.42
C TYR A 120 -11.37 11.45 -3.71
N PRO A 121 -12.63 11.68 -4.14
CA PRO A 121 -12.91 12.29 -5.44
C PRO A 121 -12.22 13.64 -5.68
N GLN A 122 -11.96 14.41 -4.61
CA GLN A 122 -11.31 15.73 -4.68
C GLN A 122 -9.86 15.67 -5.18
N GLY A 123 -9.17 14.55 -4.99
CA GLY A 123 -7.80 14.33 -5.46
C GLY A 123 -7.72 13.57 -6.80
N GLY A 124 -8.85 13.05 -7.28
CA GLY A 124 -8.92 12.25 -8.51
C GLY A 124 -9.14 13.06 -9.78
N PRO A 125 -9.23 12.40 -10.95
CA PRO A 125 -9.04 10.96 -11.14
C PRO A 125 -7.56 10.53 -10.99
N TYR A 126 -7.32 9.24 -10.75
CA TYR A 126 -6.00 8.71 -10.40
C TYR A 126 -5.35 7.88 -11.50
N ASP A 127 -4.04 8.03 -11.66
CA ASP A 127 -3.21 7.15 -12.51
C ASP A 127 -2.99 5.78 -11.84
N ALA A 128 -2.89 5.77 -10.51
CA ALA A 128 -2.65 4.58 -9.72
C ALA A 128 -3.48 4.59 -8.43
N ILE A 129 -4.08 3.45 -8.07
CA ILE A 129 -4.74 3.24 -6.77
C ILE A 129 -4.17 1.97 -6.13
N HIS A 130 -3.70 2.08 -4.89
CA HIS A 130 -3.39 0.91 -4.07
C HIS A 130 -4.37 0.84 -2.90
N VAL A 131 -4.95 -0.34 -2.67
CA VAL A 131 -5.76 -0.60 -1.48
C VAL A 131 -5.00 -1.58 -0.59
N GLY A 132 -4.59 -1.12 0.60
CA GLY A 132 -3.82 -1.89 1.57
C GLY A 132 -4.65 -2.79 2.49
N ALA A 133 -5.90 -3.09 2.13
CA ALA A 133 -6.82 -3.91 2.91
C ALA A 133 -7.77 -4.69 1.97
N ALA A 134 -8.21 -5.86 2.40
CA ALA A 134 -9.05 -6.74 1.59
C ALA A 134 -10.50 -6.25 1.50
N ALA A 135 -10.93 -5.85 0.31
CA ALA A 135 -12.33 -5.57 0.05
C ALA A 135 -13.11 -6.89 -0.07
N PRO A 136 -14.32 -6.99 0.52
CA PRO A 136 -15.11 -8.22 0.43
C PRO A 136 -15.55 -8.54 -1.00
N ASP A 137 -15.79 -7.49 -1.79
CA ASP A 137 -16.25 -7.51 -3.17
C ASP A 137 -15.54 -6.36 -3.93
N MET A 138 -15.58 -6.35 -5.27
CA MET A 138 -14.90 -5.33 -6.07
C MET A 138 -15.49 -3.93 -5.83
N PRO A 139 -14.69 -2.91 -5.45
CA PRO A 139 -15.21 -1.57 -5.18
C PRO A 139 -15.31 -0.73 -6.45
N GLU A 140 -16.50 -0.67 -7.06
CA GLU A 140 -16.77 0.14 -8.25
C GLU A 140 -16.44 1.63 -8.03
N THR A 141 -16.68 2.16 -6.83
CA THR A 141 -16.34 3.54 -6.47
C THR A 141 -14.87 3.91 -6.67
N LEU A 142 -13.94 2.95 -6.50
CA LEU A 142 -12.52 3.19 -6.73
C LEU A 142 -12.16 3.05 -8.21
N ILE A 143 -12.82 2.14 -8.94
CA ILE A 143 -12.66 1.99 -10.39
C ILE A 143 -13.14 3.24 -11.13
N ASP A 144 -14.22 3.86 -10.67
CA ASP A 144 -14.73 5.12 -11.23
C ASP A 144 -13.73 6.26 -11.08
N GLN A 145 -12.96 6.26 -9.98
CA GLN A 145 -11.92 7.27 -9.71
C GLN A 145 -10.60 7.00 -10.46
N LEU A 146 -10.43 5.85 -11.13
CA LEU A 146 -9.29 5.64 -12.04
C LEU A 146 -9.48 6.46 -13.32
N LYS A 147 -8.37 7.07 -13.77
CA LYS A 147 -8.25 7.60 -15.12
C LYS A 147 -8.34 6.47 -16.14
N ASN A 148 -8.76 6.79 -17.36
CA ASN A 148 -8.51 5.92 -18.50
C ASN A 148 -7.00 5.78 -18.70
N GLY A 149 -6.52 4.54 -18.81
CA GLY A 149 -5.09 4.19 -18.74
C GLY A 149 -4.55 3.98 -17.33
N GLY A 150 -5.37 4.20 -16.28
CA GLY A 150 -4.97 4.03 -14.89
C GLY A 150 -5.04 2.57 -14.42
N ARG A 151 -4.34 2.29 -13.31
CA ARG A 151 -4.27 0.95 -12.71
C ARG A 151 -4.59 0.97 -11.23
N MET A 152 -5.29 -0.05 -10.75
CA MET A 152 -5.46 -0.34 -9.33
C MET A 152 -4.88 -1.70 -8.97
N VAL A 153 -4.29 -1.82 -7.77
CA VAL A 153 -4.03 -3.12 -7.13
C VAL A 153 -4.69 -3.22 -5.77
N ILE A 154 -5.44 -4.29 -5.57
CA ILE A 154 -6.33 -4.46 -4.42
C ILE A 154 -6.45 -5.95 -4.04
N PRO A 155 -6.38 -6.31 -2.76
CA PRO A 155 -6.82 -7.61 -2.27
C PRO A 155 -8.35 -7.68 -2.27
N VAL A 156 -8.93 -8.73 -2.86
CA VAL A 156 -10.39 -8.96 -2.90
C VAL A 156 -10.71 -10.34 -2.38
N GLY A 157 -11.68 -10.42 -1.46
CA GLY A 157 -12.19 -11.66 -0.89
C GLY A 157 -12.39 -11.58 0.62
N ARG A 158 -13.09 -12.58 1.18
CA ARG A 158 -13.38 -12.66 2.63
C ARG A 158 -12.43 -13.63 3.34
N GLN A 159 -12.59 -14.93 3.07
CA GLN A 159 -11.75 -16.00 3.65
C GLN A 159 -10.56 -16.34 2.75
N TYR A 160 -10.82 -16.52 1.46
CA TYR A 160 -9.81 -16.63 0.42
C TYR A 160 -9.72 -15.28 -0.29
N GLN A 161 -8.52 -14.71 -0.35
CA GLN A 161 -8.31 -13.38 -0.91
C GLN A 161 -7.33 -13.47 -2.08
N GLU A 162 -7.64 -12.77 -3.14
CA GLU A 162 -6.82 -12.66 -4.34
C GLU A 162 -6.29 -11.24 -4.44
N PHE A 163 -5.00 -11.09 -4.70
CA PHE A 163 -4.41 -9.81 -5.03
C PHE A 163 -4.62 -9.55 -6.51
N LEU A 164 -5.49 -8.60 -6.83
CA LEU A 164 -5.94 -8.33 -8.19
C LEU A 164 -5.30 -7.04 -8.71
N GLN A 165 -4.90 -7.09 -9.97
CA GLN A 165 -4.60 -5.91 -10.80
C GLN A 165 -5.84 -5.59 -11.63
N ILE A 166 -6.24 -4.32 -11.60
CA ILE A 166 -7.37 -3.80 -12.35
C ILE A 166 -6.83 -2.69 -13.26
N ASP A 167 -6.95 -2.87 -14.57
CA ASP A 167 -6.55 -1.87 -15.55
C ASP A 167 -7.81 -1.25 -16.16
N LYS A 168 -7.88 0.09 -16.16
CA LYS A 168 -8.89 0.81 -16.92
C LYS A 168 -8.25 1.20 -18.25
N THR A 169 -8.72 0.61 -19.33
CA THR A 169 -8.16 0.86 -20.67
C THR A 169 -8.43 2.30 -21.11
N ILE A 170 -7.78 2.74 -22.19
CA ILE A 170 -7.96 4.12 -22.69
C ILE A 170 -9.40 4.42 -23.13
N ASP A 171 -10.12 3.39 -23.59
CA ASP A 171 -11.53 3.41 -23.97
C ASP A 171 -12.49 3.14 -22.80
N GLY A 172 -11.99 3.04 -21.57
CA GLY A 172 -12.79 2.94 -20.35
C GLY A 172 -13.28 1.54 -19.99
N ARG A 173 -12.85 0.49 -20.70
CA ARG A 173 -13.11 -0.90 -20.31
C ARG A 173 -12.26 -1.27 -19.10
N VAL A 174 -12.78 -2.18 -18.28
CA VAL A 174 -12.11 -2.64 -17.06
C VAL A 174 -11.63 -4.06 -17.26
N GLU A 175 -10.32 -4.26 -17.19
CA GLU A 175 -9.67 -5.55 -17.28
C GLU A 175 -9.15 -5.97 -15.90
N LYS A 176 -9.25 -7.27 -15.59
CA LYS A 176 -8.90 -7.82 -14.27
C LYS A 176 -7.90 -8.95 -14.44
N ARG A 177 -6.82 -8.92 -13.67
CA ARG A 177 -5.80 -9.97 -13.63
C ARG A 177 -5.48 -10.36 -12.19
N LYS A 178 -5.56 -11.64 -11.89
CA LYS A 178 -5.04 -12.18 -10.62
C LYS A 178 -3.52 -12.16 -10.63
N LEU A 179 -2.92 -11.58 -9.58
CA LEU A 179 -1.47 -11.58 -9.37
C LEU A 179 -1.03 -12.77 -8.52
N MET A 180 -1.67 -12.96 -7.38
CA MET A 180 -1.36 -14.01 -6.40
C MET A 180 -2.47 -14.13 -5.34
N ASP A 181 -2.42 -15.20 -4.55
CA ASP A 181 -3.22 -15.32 -3.32
C ASP A 181 -2.55 -14.57 -2.17
N VAL A 182 -3.34 -13.91 -1.32
CA VAL A 182 -2.82 -13.08 -0.22
C VAL A 182 -3.67 -13.21 1.04
N ILE A 183 -3.16 -12.65 2.14
CA ILE A 183 -3.90 -12.47 3.39
C ILE A 183 -3.67 -11.04 3.87
N TYR A 184 -4.74 -10.25 3.86
CA TYR A 184 -4.80 -8.87 4.28
C TYR A 184 -5.84 -8.69 5.38
N VAL A 185 -5.63 -7.65 6.19
CA VAL A 185 -6.67 -7.10 7.07
C VAL A 185 -7.87 -6.65 6.22
N PRO A 186 -9.12 -6.80 6.70
CA PRO A 186 -10.31 -6.45 5.93
C PRO A 186 -10.47 -4.94 5.80
N LEU A 187 -10.90 -4.49 4.62
CA LEU A 187 -11.36 -3.14 4.38
C LEU A 187 -12.79 -3.02 4.94
N THR A 188 -12.93 -2.36 6.09
CA THR A 188 -14.14 -2.41 6.92
C THR A 188 -14.41 -1.08 7.62
N SER A 189 -15.53 -0.96 8.34
CA SER A 189 -15.76 0.18 9.22
C SER A 189 -14.80 0.22 10.42
N GLN A 190 -14.55 1.43 10.91
CA GLN A 190 -13.82 1.73 12.13
C GLN A 190 -14.25 0.84 13.33
N GLU A 191 -15.55 0.79 13.60
CA GLU A 191 -16.13 0.02 14.70
C GLU A 191 -15.81 -1.47 14.60
N HIS A 192 -15.89 -2.04 13.40
CA HIS A 192 -15.58 -3.44 13.18
C HIS A 192 -14.08 -3.71 13.33
N GLN A 193 -13.21 -2.80 12.88
CA GLN A 193 -11.75 -2.96 13.03
C GLN A 193 -11.33 -3.01 14.50
N LEU A 194 -11.89 -2.15 15.36
CA LEU A 194 -11.54 -2.06 16.78
C LEU A 194 -12.08 -3.21 17.64
N ARG A 195 -13.03 -4.00 17.13
CA ARG A 195 -13.65 -5.13 17.84
C ARG A 195 -13.00 -6.49 17.57
N ARG A 196 -11.96 -6.54 16.74
CA ARG A 196 -11.29 -7.77 16.32
C ARG A 196 -10.16 -8.18 17.25
#